data_AF-A0A8E0M7M1-F1
#
_entry.id   AF-A0A8E0M7M1-F1
#
_cell.length_a   1.000
_cell.length_b   1.000
_cell.length_c   1.000
_cell.angle_alpha   90.00
_cell.angle_beta   90.00
_cell.angle_gamma   90.00
#
_symmetry.space_group_name_H-M   'P 1'
#
loop_
_entity.id
_entity.type
_entity.pdbx_description
1 polymer ?
#
loop_
_entity_poly.entity_id
_entity_poly.type
_entity_poly.pdbx_seq_one_letter_code
_entity_poly.pdbx_strand_id
1 'polypeptide(L)'
;MINAAIMILAYAHAHPQSYQVRTVPYQNVASILLDDRVLFPEQSLFFPPNRLRVIRLPEHFAFNNPELGAWLLSLLPELSEDAEQASTNNMWLTTSHLTKARRLLIEVSFE
;
A
#
# COMPACT_ATOMS: atom_id res chain seq x y z
N MET A 1 7.93 -10.80 8.41
CA MET A 1 6.79 -10.63 7.47
C MET A 1 6.13 -9.26 7.66
N ILE A 2 5.58 -8.92 8.84
CA ILE A 2 4.99 -7.58 9.14
C ILE A 2 6.00 -6.42 8.90
N ASN A 3 7.27 -6.59 9.29
CA ASN A 3 8.29 -5.56 9.08
C ASN A 3 8.51 -5.19 7.60
N ALA A 4 8.28 -6.12 6.67
CA ALA A 4 8.48 -5.85 5.25
C ALA A 4 7.33 -5.04 4.63
N ALA A 5 6.09 -5.25 5.09
CA ALA A 5 4.96 -4.43 4.69
C ALA A 5 5.14 -2.97 5.13
N ILE A 6 5.57 -2.76 6.39
CA ILE A 6 5.92 -1.43 6.91
C ILE A 6 7.04 -0.81 6.09
N MET A 7 8.11 -1.55 5.78
CA MET A 7 9.23 -1.06 4.97
C MET A 7 8.78 -0.59 3.57
N ILE A 8 7.91 -1.36 2.89
CA ILE A 8 7.40 -1.01 1.55
C ILE A 8 6.60 0.29 1.61
N LEU A 9 5.69 0.41 2.58
CA LEU A 9 4.87 1.60 2.76
C LEU A 9 5.70 2.81 3.19
N ALA A 10 6.67 2.62 4.09
CA ALA A 10 7.60 3.65 4.52
C ALA A 10 8.47 4.17 3.36
N TYR A 11 8.94 3.28 2.48
CA TYR A 11 9.67 3.69 1.28
C TYR A 11 8.81 4.60 0.39
N ALA A 12 7.58 4.18 0.08
CA ALA A 12 6.69 4.96 -0.76
C ALA A 12 6.40 6.33 -0.13
N HIS A 13 6.05 6.37 1.16
CA HIS A 13 5.81 7.62 1.89
C HIS A 13 7.01 8.56 1.89
N ALA A 14 8.23 8.05 2.13
CA ALA A 14 9.46 8.84 2.15
C ALA A 14 9.90 9.35 0.77
N HIS A 15 9.39 8.75 -0.31
CA HIS A 15 9.78 9.06 -1.69
C HIS A 15 8.56 9.34 -2.59
N PRO A 16 7.82 10.44 -2.37
CA PRO A 16 6.59 10.74 -3.12
C PRO A 16 6.80 10.93 -4.62
N GLN A 17 8.02 11.27 -5.04
CA GLN A 17 8.42 11.39 -6.45
C GLN A 17 8.61 10.01 -7.14
N SER A 18 8.67 8.92 -6.37
CA SER A 18 8.97 7.58 -6.87
C SER A 18 7.74 6.76 -7.26
N TYR A 19 6.55 7.20 -6.85
CA TYR A 19 5.29 6.51 -7.13
C TYR A 19 4.28 7.38 -7.87
N GLN A 20 3.32 6.71 -8.52
CA GLN A 20 2.14 7.33 -9.09
C GLN A 20 0.90 6.80 -8.36
N VAL A 21 0.03 7.71 -7.91
CA VAL A 21 -1.29 7.33 -7.36
C VAL A 21 -2.19 6.90 -8.51
N ARG A 22 -2.89 5.79 -8.33
CA ARG A 22 -3.89 5.29 -9.26
C ARG A 22 -5.27 5.59 -8.74
N THR A 23 -6.11 6.16 -9.59
CA THR A 23 -7.56 6.13 -9.37
C THR A 23 -8.07 4.73 -9.68
N VAL A 24 -8.69 4.10 -8.71
CA VAL A 24 -9.35 2.79 -8.82
C VAL A 24 -10.84 2.98 -8.54
N PRO A 25 -11.74 2.12 -9.06
CA PRO A 25 -13.18 2.27 -8.85
C PRO A 25 -13.64 1.99 -7.40
N TYR A 26 -12.71 1.62 -6.51
CA TYR A 26 -12.98 1.29 -5.12
C TYR A 26 -12.65 2.47 -4.22
N GLN A 27 -13.60 2.87 -3.37
CA GLN A 27 -13.47 4.05 -2.51
C GLN A 27 -12.56 3.82 -1.29
N ASN A 28 -12.28 2.55 -0.96
CA ASN A 28 -11.53 2.12 0.23
C ASN A 28 -10.18 1.48 -0.12
N VAL A 29 -9.59 1.79 -1.28
CA VAL A 29 -8.32 1.20 -1.72
C VAL A 29 -7.33 2.28 -2.15
N ALA A 30 -6.31 2.52 -1.34
CA ALA A 30 -5.18 3.35 -1.73
C ALA A 30 -4.30 2.56 -2.71
N SER A 31 -4.18 3.00 -3.95
CA SER A 31 -3.45 2.29 -5.01
C SER A 31 -2.31 3.13 -5.56
N ILE A 32 -1.08 2.61 -5.52
CA ILE A 32 0.10 3.28 -6.06
C ILE A 32 0.94 2.33 -6.92
N LEU A 33 1.69 2.92 -7.85
CA LEU A 33 2.67 2.23 -8.69
C LEU A 33 4.06 2.81 -8.50
N LEU A 34 5.04 1.96 -8.20
CA LEU A 34 6.47 2.29 -8.24
C LEU A 34 7.07 1.80 -9.56
N ASP A 35 8.15 2.44 -10.00
CA ASP A 35 9.01 1.88 -11.06
C ASP A 35 9.69 0.59 -10.55
N ASP A 36 9.79 -0.44 -11.39
CA ASP A 36 10.37 -1.73 -10.98
C ASP A 36 11.90 -1.73 -10.80
N ARG A 37 12.54 -0.58 -11.02
CA ARG A 37 13.92 -0.30 -10.62
C ARG A 37 14.10 -0.04 -9.13
N VAL A 38 13.01 0.24 -8.39
CA VAL A 38 13.06 0.28 -6.93
C VAL A 38 13.28 -1.13 -6.41
N LEU A 39 14.42 -1.35 -5.75
CA LEU A 39 14.80 -2.69 -5.27
C LEU A 39 14.45 -2.85 -3.80
N PHE A 40 13.61 -3.83 -3.50
CA PHE A 40 13.33 -4.28 -2.15
C PHE A 40 14.10 -5.58 -1.82
N PRO A 41 14.55 -5.78 -0.57
CA PRO A 41 14.99 -7.10 -0.12
C PRO A 41 13.92 -8.16 -0.39
N GLU A 42 14.33 -9.32 -0.91
CA GLU A 42 13.43 -10.43 -1.29
C GLU A 42 12.27 -9.97 -2.21
N GLN A 43 12.53 -9.08 -3.17
CA GLN A 43 11.50 -8.48 -4.03
C GLN A 43 10.54 -9.48 -4.67
N SER A 44 11.01 -10.64 -5.15
CA SER A 44 10.13 -11.64 -5.77
C SER A 44 9.17 -12.32 -4.78
N LEU A 45 9.50 -12.31 -3.48
CA LEU A 45 8.62 -12.79 -2.41
C LEU A 45 7.49 -11.79 -2.15
N PHE A 46 7.82 -10.49 -2.11
CA PHE A 46 6.85 -9.42 -1.80
C PHE A 46 6.08 -8.96 -3.03
N PHE A 47 6.71 -8.88 -4.18
CA PHE A 47 6.13 -8.51 -5.47
C PHE A 47 6.28 -9.69 -6.44
N PRO A 48 5.50 -10.77 -6.26
CA PRO A 48 5.62 -11.91 -7.13
C PRO A 48 5.25 -11.52 -8.57
N PRO A 49 5.98 -12.03 -9.58
CA PRO A 49 5.80 -11.62 -10.97
C PRO A 49 4.43 -12.04 -11.49
N ASN A 50 3.62 -11.05 -11.88
CA ASN A 50 2.25 -11.19 -12.39
C ASN A 50 1.34 -12.05 -11.49
N ARG A 51 1.54 -11.97 -10.17
CA ARG A 51 0.69 -12.61 -9.17
C ARG A 51 0.42 -11.62 -8.04
N LEU A 52 -0.72 -11.76 -7.39
CA LEU A 52 -1.03 -10.98 -6.20
C LEU A 52 -0.47 -11.67 -4.97
N ARG A 53 0.12 -10.88 -4.09
CA ARG A 53 0.39 -11.26 -2.71
C ARG A 53 -0.47 -10.39 -1.81
N VAL A 54 -1.12 -11.00 -0.83
CA VAL A 54 -1.94 -10.31 0.16
C VAL A 54 -1.34 -10.52 1.55
N ILE A 55 -1.25 -9.45 2.34
CA ILE A 55 -0.71 -9.45 3.70
C ILE A 55 -1.66 -8.64 4.58
N ARG A 56 -2.18 -9.25 5.65
CA ARG A 56 -2.91 -8.49 6.69
C ARG A 56 -1.94 -7.60 7.44
N LEU A 57 -2.22 -6.30 7.50
CA LEU A 57 -1.49 -5.39 8.38
C LEU A 57 -1.91 -5.63 9.84
N PRO A 58 -1.05 -5.35 10.82
CA PRO A 58 -1.42 -5.42 12.23
C PRO A 58 -2.66 -4.57 12.54
N GLU A 59 -3.52 -5.05 13.44
CA GLU A 59 -4.77 -4.37 13.84
C GLU A 59 -4.56 -2.93 14.33
N HIS A 60 -3.41 -2.67 14.95
CA HIS A 60 -3.02 -1.33 15.42
C HIS A 60 -1.97 -0.67 14.54
N PHE A 61 -1.88 -1.01 13.25
CA PHE A 61 -0.87 -0.46 12.35
C PHE A 61 -0.94 1.06 12.26
N ALA A 62 -2.13 1.63 12.03
CA ALA A 62 -2.30 3.08 11.88
C ALA A 62 -1.98 3.81 13.20
N PHE A 63 -2.38 3.23 14.34
CA PHE A 63 -2.03 3.74 15.67
C PHE A 63 -0.51 3.72 15.91
N ASN A 64 0.16 2.63 15.54
CA ASN A 64 1.61 2.48 15.72
C ASN A 64 2.45 3.25 14.67
N ASN A 65 1.84 3.62 13.54
CA ASN A 65 2.49 4.31 12.42
C ASN A 65 1.58 5.47 11.96
N PRO A 66 1.36 6.49 12.81
CA PRO A 66 0.35 7.53 12.56
C PRO A 66 0.60 8.30 11.26
N GLU A 67 1.87 8.55 10.90
CA GLU A 67 2.23 9.20 9.64
C GLU A 67 1.87 8.35 8.41
N LEU A 68 2.10 7.04 8.46
CA LEU A 68 1.73 6.14 7.35
C LEU A 68 0.22 5.98 7.25
N GLY A 69 -0.49 5.89 8.37
CA GLY A 69 -1.95 5.86 8.39
C GLY A 69 -2.54 7.12 7.75
N ALA A 70 -2.13 8.29 8.22
CA ALA A 70 -2.58 9.58 7.67
C ALA A 70 -2.23 9.73 6.18
N TRP A 71 -1.03 9.32 5.78
CA TRP A 71 -0.62 9.32 4.37
C TRP A 71 -1.53 8.44 3.52
N LEU A 72 -1.78 7.18 3.92
CA LEU A 72 -2.63 6.27 3.16
C LEU A 72 -4.07 6.80 3.02
N LEU A 73 -4.61 7.41 4.07
CA LEU A 73 -5.92 8.05 4.05
C LEU A 73 -5.94 9.29 3.15
N SER A 74 -4.86 10.06 3.09
CA SER A 74 -4.74 11.20 2.17
C SER A 74 -4.78 10.79 0.69
N LEU A 75 -4.49 9.52 0.37
CA LEU A 75 -4.65 8.96 -0.97
C LEU A 75 -6.12 8.63 -1.30
N LEU A 76 -7.02 8.73 -0.32
CA LEU A 76 -8.46 8.42 -0.40
C LEU A 76 -9.33 9.66 -0.05
N PRO A 77 -9.25 10.75 -0.83
CA PRO A 77 -9.93 12.01 -0.49
C PRO A 77 -11.47 11.92 -0.50
N GLU A 78 -12.05 10.84 -1.04
CA GLU A 78 -13.51 10.63 -1.11
C GLU A 78 -14.05 9.74 0.04
N LEU A 79 -13.19 9.27 0.95
CA LEU A 79 -13.62 8.46 2.09
C LEU A 79 -14.32 9.34 3.14
N SER A 80 -15.49 8.93 3.63
CA SER A 80 -16.20 9.67 4.69
C SER A 80 -15.51 9.49 6.05
N GLU A 81 -15.66 10.47 6.95
CA GLU A 81 -15.07 10.42 8.32
C GLU A 81 -15.51 9.16 9.11
N ASP A 82 -16.78 8.75 8.98
CA ASP A 82 -17.28 7.51 9.61
C ASP A 82 -16.61 6.25 9.04
N ALA A 83 -16.31 6.24 7.74
CA ALA A 83 -15.61 5.13 7.09
C ALA A 83 -14.11 5.15 7.40
N GLU A 84 -13.52 6.32 7.57
CA GLU A 84 -12.11 6.50 7.96
C GLU A 84 -11.83 5.78 9.30
N GLN A 85 -12.67 5.99 10.31
CA GLN A 85 -12.42 5.47 11.65
C GLN A 85 -12.60 3.94 11.76
N ALA A 86 -13.59 3.37 11.06
CA ALA A 86 -13.82 1.92 11.04
C ALA A 86 -12.70 1.17 10.29
N SER A 87 -12.22 1.75 9.19
CA SER A 87 -11.41 1.07 8.19
C SER A 87 -9.91 0.98 8.54
N THR A 88 -9.44 1.80 9.50
CA THR A 88 -8.04 1.80 9.98
C THR A 88 -7.64 0.57 10.82
N ASN A 89 -8.60 -0.21 11.34
CA ASN A 89 -8.33 -1.38 12.17
C ASN A 89 -8.16 -2.68 11.35
N ASN A 90 -8.74 -2.77 10.14
CA ASN A 90 -8.52 -3.90 9.24
C ASN A 90 -7.97 -3.40 7.92
N MET A 91 -6.65 -3.51 7.76
CA MET A 91 -6.00 -3.13 6.52
C MET A 91 -5.29 -4.33 5.91
N TRP A 92 -5.35 -4.40 4.59
CA TRP A 92 -4.67 -5.43 3.80
C TRP A 92 -3.77 -4.80 2.76
N LEU A 93 -2.51 -5.20 2.77
CA LEU A 93 -1.54 -4.84 1.75
C LEU A 93 -1.58 -5.88 0.62
N THR A 94 -1.88 -5.43 -0.58
CA THR A 94 -1.78 -6.23 -1.81
C THR A 94 -0.61 -5.73 -2.66
N THR A 95 0.23 -6.65 -3.12
CA THR A 95 1.43 -6.32 -3.92
C THR A 95 1.58 -7.24 -5.13
N SER A 96 2.18 -6.73 -6.20
CA SER A 96 2.47 -7.49 -7.43
C SER A 96 3.57 -6.84 -8.25
N HIS A 97 4.39 -7.62 -8.94
CA HIS A 97 5.26 -7.08 -10.00
C HIS A 97 4.55 -7.22 -11.35
N LEU A 98 4.08 -6.09 -11.88
CA LEU A 98 3.45 -6.00 -13.20
C LEU A 98 4.54 -5.96 -14.28
N THR A 99 5.05 -7.14 -14.65
CA THR A 99 6.31 -7.24 -15.42
C THR A 99 6.23 -6.57 -16.79
N LYS A 100 5.08 -6.63 -17.47
CA LYS A 100 4.87 -5.96 -18.76
C LYS A 100 4.87 -4.44 -18.64
N ALA A 101 4.30 -3.92 -17.55
CA ALA A 101 4.24 -2.48 -17.30
C ALA A 101 5.53 -1.94 -16.67
N ARG A 102 6.43 -2.82 -16.20
CA ARG A 102 7.64 -2.46 -15.45
C ARG A 102 7.31 -1.63 -14.22
N ARG A 103 6.33 -2.10 -13.46
CA ARG A 103 5.81 -1.44 -12.25
C ARG A 103 5.66 -2.42 -11.11
N LEU A 104 5.88 -1.95 -9.89
CA LEU A 104 5.46 -2.61 -8.67
C LEU A 104 4.13 -2.01 -8.24
N LEU A 105 3.10 -2.86 -8.13
CA LEU A 105 1.80 -2.49 -7.60
C LEU A 105 1.81 -2.62 -6.07
N ILE A 106 1.31 -1.57 -5.42
CA ILE A 106 1.05 -1.54 -3.98
C ILE A 106 -0.38 -1.03 -3.80
N GLU A 107 -1.22 -1.84 -3.19
CA GLU A 107 -2.59 -1.49 -2.84
C GLU A 107 -2.80 -1.71 -1.35
N VAL A 108 -3.43 -0.75 -0.66
CA VAL A 108 -3.89 -0.93 0.71
C VAL A 108 -5.39 -0.79 0.73
N SER A 109 -6.08 -1.89 1.00
CA SER A 109 -7.53 -1.87 1.21
C SER A 109 -7.85 -1.74 2.70
N PHE A 110 -8.91 -1.00 2.98
CA PHE A 110 -9.39 -0.75 4.34
C PHE A 110 -10.78 -1.38 4.52
N GLU A 111 -10.98 -2.19 5.55
CA GLU A 111 -12.19 -3.00 5.80
C GLU A 111 -12.87 -2.70 7.15
#